data_AF-J9DV87-F1
#
_entry.id   AF-J9DV87-F1
#
_cell.length_a   1.000
_cell.length_b   1.000
_cell.length_c   1.000
_cell.angle_alpha   90.00
_cell.angle_beta   90.00
_cell.angle_gamma   90.00
#
_symmetry.space_group_name_H-M   'P 1'
#
loop_
_entity.id
_entity.type
_entity.pdbx_description
1 polymer ?
#
loop_
_entity_poly.entity_id
_entity_poly.type
_entity_poly.pdbx_seq_one_letter_code
_entity_poly.pdbx_strand_id
1 'polypeptide(L)'
;MKLLGRLIFFLIALGVIFLALANRQIVTFSLDPFASSNPAPDAPIFGFRAPLFVLLMGAIGFGILLSYIRSSVTAMRNGLNKSMNSVFSRDKGKNNDD
;
A
#
# COMPACT_ATOMS: atom_id res chain seq x y z
N MET A 1 0.11 -16.50 20.25
CA MET A 1 -0.58 -15.37 19.56
C MET A 1 -0.01 -15.06 18.17
N LYS A 2 1.33 -15.00 17.97
CA LYS A 2 1.93 -14.70 16.65
C LYS A 2 1.64 -15.76 15.56
N LEU A 3 1.52 -17.03 15.95
CA LEU A 3 1.29 -18.14 15.02
C LEU A 3 -0.14 -18.13 14.45
N LEU A 4 -1.14 -17.80 15.29
CA LEU A 4 -2.52 -17.65 14.86
C LEU A 4 -2.67 -16.52 13.84
N GLY A 5 -2.04 -15.36 14.08
CA GLY A 5 -2.05 -14.26 13.11
C GLY A 5 -1.44 -14.64 11.76
N ARG A 6 -0.33 -15.40 11.76
CA ARG A 6 0.27 -15.93 10.52
C ARG A 6 -0.63 -16.93 9.80
N LEU A 7 -1.30 -17.80 10.55
CA LEU A 7 -2.23 -18.78 9.99
C LEU A 7 -3.45 -18.10 9.35
N ILE A 8 -4.03 -17.12 10.04
CA ILE A 8 -5.14 -16.32 9.50
C ILE A 8 -4.70 -15.62 8.21
N PHE A 9 -3.51 -14.99 8.21
CA PHE A 9 -2.99 -14.32 7.03
C PHE A 9 -2.76 -15.29 5.87
N PHE A 10 -2.23 -16.49 6.15
CA PHE A 10 -2.06 -17.54 5.16
C PHE A 10 -3.39 -17.97 4.54
N LEU A 11 -4.42 -18.18 5.35
CA LEU A 11 -5.76 -18.55 4.87
C LEU A 11 -6.39 -17.44 4.01
N ILE A 12 -6.23 -16.17 4.42
CA ILE A 12 -6.70 -15.02 3.63
C ILE A 12 -5.97 -15.00 2.28
N ALA A 13 -4.65 -15.11 2.27
CA ALA A 13 -3.85 -15.13 1.05
C ALA A 13 -4.29 -16.26 0.10
N LEU A 14 -4.52 -17.45 0.65
CA LEU A 14 -5.00 -18.60 -0.10
C LEU A 14 -6.40 -18.35 -0.69
N GLY A 15 -7.31 -17.77 0.09
CA GLY A 15 -8.65 -17.39 -0.37
C GLY A 15 -8.62 -16.36 -1.50
N VAL A 16 -7.75 -15.36 -1.40
CA VAL A 16 -7.54 -14.35 -2.46
C VAL A 16 -7.02 -14.99 -3.75
N ILE A 17 -6.09 -15.94 -3.65
CA ILE A 17 -5.57 -16.68 -4.79
C ILE A 17 -6.70 -17.48 -5.47
N PHE A 18 -7.48 -18.24 -4.71
CA PHE A 18 -8.60 -18.99 -5.27
C PHE A 18 -9.66 -18.08 -5.89
N LEU A 19 -9.96 -16.94 -5.26
CA LEU A 19 -10.89 -15.95 -5.81
C LEU A 19 -10.38 -15.40 -7.15
N ALA A 20 -9.09 -15.13 -7.27
CA ALA A 20 -8.45 -14.69 -8.51
C ALA A 20 -8.51 -15.79 -9.60
N LEU A 21 -8.21 -17.04 -9.24
CA LEU A 21 -8.24 -18.16 -10.18
C LEU A 21 -9.67 -18.50 -10.65
N ALA A 22 -10.65 -18.45 -9.75
CA ALA A 22 -12.05 -18.70 -10.08
C ALA A 22 -12.61 -17.60 -10.99
N ASN A 23 -12.16 -16.35 -10.82
CA ASN A 23 -12.61 -15.19 -11.57
C ASN A 23 -11.53 -14.68 -12.55
N ARG A 24 -10.99 -15.61 -13.35
CA ARG A 24 -10.09 -15.30 -14.48
C ARG A 24 -10.81 -14.61 -15.64
N GLN A 25 -12.12 -14.79 -15.73
CA GLN A 25 -12.98 -14.07 -16.65
C GLN A 25 -13.10 -12.59 -16.26
N ILE A 26 -13.51 -11.75 -17.22
CA ILE A 26 -13.77 -10.34 -16.96
C ILE A 26 -14.97 -10.23 -16.02
N VAL A 27 -14.77 -9.62 -14.85
CA VAL A 27 -15.85 -9.29 -13.92
C VAL A 27 -16.03 -7.78 -13.84
N THR A 28 -17.26 -7.34 -13.56
CA THR A 28 -17.53 -5.94 -13.24
C THR A 28 -17.38 -5.77 -11.74
N PHE A 29 -16.37 -5.02 -11.31
CA PHE A 29 -16.18 -4.62 -9.92
C PHE A 29 -16.76 -3.21 -9.72
N SER A 30 -17.86 -3.10 -8.97
CA SER A 30 -18.49 -1.82 -8.63
C SER A 30 -17.94 -1.26 -7.32
N LEU A 31 -17.63 0.04 -7.28
CA LEU A 31 -17.26 0.73 -6.05
C LEU A 31 -18.48 1.16 -5.23
N ASP A 32 -19.67 1.15 -5.83
CA ASP A 32 -20.95 1.39 -5.15
C ASP A 32 -21.74 0.07 -5.04
N PRO A 33 -21.85 -0.52 -3.83
CA PRO A 33 -22.61 -1.74 -3.60
C PRO A 33 -24.13 -1.50 -3.47
N PHE A 34 -24.59 -0.26 -3.40
CA PHE A 34 -26.00 0.10 -3.20
C PHE A 34 -26.67 0.67 -4.45
N ALA A 35 -25.90 1.06 -5.48
CA ALA A 35 -26.41 1.50 -6.77
C ALA A 35 -27.41 0.51 -7.41
N SER A 36 -27.29 -0.78 -7.13
CA SER A 36 -28.24 -1.80 -7.62
C SER A 36 -29.60 -1.75 -6.93
N SER A 37 -29.68 -1.19 -5.72
CA SER A 37 -30.89 -1.14 -4.88
C SER A 37 -31.63 0.20 -4.95
N ASN A 38 -30.96 1.26 -5.40
CA ASN A 38 -31.56 2.58 -5.55
C ASN A 38 -30.98 3.26 -6.81
N PRO A 39 -31.55 3.02 -8.00
CA PRO A 39 -31.04 3.58 -9.23
C PRO A 39 -31.39 5.07 -9.26
N ALA A 40 -30.47 5.92 -8.81
CA ALA A 40 -30.51 7.32 -9.21
C ALA A 40 -30.38 7.34 -10.76
N PRO A 41 -31.29 7.98 -11.51
CA PRO A 41 -31.40 7.87 -12.97
C PRO A 41 -30.14 8.25 -13.77
N ASP A 42 -29.17 8.87 -13.10
CA ASP A 42 -28.04 9.60 -13.68
C ASP A 42 -26.75 9.44 -12.86
N ALA A 43 -26.70 8.47 -11.93
CA ALA A 43 -25.48 8.19 -11.18
C ALA A 43 -24.44 7.48 -12.07
N PRO A 44 -23.21 8.04 -12.23
CA PRO A 44 -22.13 7.36 -12.92
C PRO A 44 -21.77 6.08 -12.17
N ILE A 45 -21.88 4.93 -12.84
CA ILE A 45 -21.48 3.64 -12.30
C ILE A 45 -19.95 3.62 -12.26
N PHE A 46 -19.37 4.02 -11.13
CA PHE A 46 -17.93 3.93 -10.90
C PHE A 46 -17.54 2.47 -10.66
N GLY A 47 -17.05 1.82 -11.71
CA GLY A 47 -16.62 0.43 -11.64
C GLY A 47 -15.57 0.08 -12.67
N PHE A 48 -14.82 -0.98 -12.39
CA PHE A 48 -13.77 -1.51 -13.25
C PHE A 48 -14.24 -2.81 -13.89
N ARG A 49 -14.02 -2.95 -15.20
CA ARG A 49 -14.23 -4.23 -15.90
C ARG A 49 -12.88 -4.84 -16.20
N ALA A 50 -12.49 -5.79 -15.35
CA ALA A 50 -11.23 -6.49 -15.49
C ALA A 50 -11.33 -7.86 -14.81
N PRO A 51 -10.49 -8.83 -15.17
CA PRO A 51 -10.33 -10.04 -14.37
C PRO A 51 -9.91 -9.72 -12.93
N LEU A 52 -10.43 -10.45 -11.94
CA LEU A 52 -10.11 -10.16 -10.52
C LEU A 52 -8.61 -10.28 -10.24
N PHE A 53 -7.90 -11.16 -10.94
CA PHE A 53 -6.46 -11.29 -10.74
C PHE A 53 -5.71 -9.97 -11.04
N VAL A 54 -6.17 -9.17 -12.02
CA VAL A 54 -5.54 -7.88 -12.35
C VAL A 54 -5.76 -6.89 -11.22
N LEU A 55 -6.99 -6.80 -10.70
CA LEU A 55 -7.34 -5.92 -9.59
C LEU A 55 -6.57 -6.30 -8.31
N LEU A 56 -6.50 -7.60 -8.00
CA LEU A 56 -5.80 -8.12 -6.83
C LEU A 56 -4.29 -7.93 -6.92
N MET A 57 -3.68 -8.25 -8.07
CA MET A 57 -2.25 -8.01 -8.30
C MET A 57 -1.93 -6.51 -8.28
N GLY A 58 -2.81 -5.67 -8.85
CA GLY A 58 -2.71 -4.22 -8.77
C GLY A 58 -2.73 -3.71 -7.34
N ALA A 59 -3.65 -4.20 -6.50
CA ALA A 59 -3.73 -3.84 -5.08
C ALA A 59 -2.48 -4.25 -4.29
N ILE A 60 -1.97 -5.47 -4.53
CA ILE A 60 -0.72 -5.95 -3.92
C ILE A 60 0.46 -5.07 -4.38
N GLY A 61 0.59 -4.83 -5.68
CA GLY A 61 1.62 -3.97 -6.26
C GLY A 61 1.58 -2.56 -5.71
N PHE A 62 0.37 -2.00 -5.55
CA PHE A 62 0.17 -0.69 -4.93
C PHE A 62 0.63 -0.67 -3.46
N GLY A 63 0.30 -1.69 -2.68
CA GLY A 63 0.79 -1.83 -1.31
C GLY A 63 2.31 -1.90 -1.21
N ILE A 64 2.94 -2.65 -2.13
CA ILE A 64 4.40 -2.72 -2.25
C ILE A 64 4.98 -1.34 -2.59
N LEU A 65 4.40 -0.64 -3.58
CA LEU A 65 4.83 0.68 -4.00
C LEU A 65 4.77 1.70 -2.85
N LEU A 66 3.66 1.70 -2.08
CA LEU A 66 3.53 2.53 -0.88
C LEU A 66 4.60 2.21 0.17
N SER A 67 4.95 0.93 0.34
CA SER A 67 6.03 0.52 1.23
C SER A 67 7.39 1.10 0.80
N TYR A 68 7.70 1.04 -0.50
CA TYR A 68 8.93 1.62 -1.05
C TYR A 68 9.01 3.13 -0.86
N ILE A 69 7.91 3.85 -1.12
CA ILE A 69 7.84 5.31 -0.92
C ILE A 69 8.11 5.64 0.55
N ARG A 70 7.44 4.93 1.48
CA ARG A 70 7.63 5.11 2.92
C ARG A 70 9.09 4.88 3.35
N SER A 71 9.71 3.81 2.84
CA SER A 71 11.11 3.49 3.15
C SER A 71 12.06 4.58 2.65
N SER A 72 11.85 5.04 1.41
CA SER A 72 12.67 6.07 0.76
C SER A 72 12.61 7.40 1.52
N VAL A 73 11.40 7.84 1.90
CA VAL A 73 11.20 9.07 2.70
C VAL A 73 11.90 8.96 4.05
N THR A 74 11.81 7.79 4.70
CA THR A 74 12.45 7.55 6.00
C THR A 74 13.97 7.58 5.89
N ALA A 75 14.53 6.95 4.85
CA ALA A 75 15.96 6.96 4.59
C ALA A 75 16.49 8.38 4.33
N MET A 76 15.77 9.16 3.52
CA MET A 76 16.13 10.55 3.21
C MET A 76 16.16 11.43 4.47
N ARG A 77 15.14 11.31 5.33
CA ARG A 77 15.07 12.06 6.60
C ARG A 77 16.23 11.71 7.54
N ASN A 78 16.58 10.43 7.61
CA ASN A 78 17.69 9.95 8.45
C ASN A 78 19.05 10.44 7.93
N GLY A 79 19.24 10.48 6.60
CA GLY A 79 20.45 11.01 5.96
C GLY A 79 20.65 12.50 6.24
N LEU A 80 19.58 13.31 6.13
CA LEU A 80 19.64 14.74 6.42
C LEU A 80 20.01 15.03 7.88
N ASN A 81 19.40 14.33 8.82
CA ASN A 81 19.67 14.51 10.25
C ASN A 81 21.14 14.21 10.60
N LYS A 82 21.74 13.17 9.99
CA LYS A 82 23.14 12.83 10.17
C LYS A 82 24.07 13.93 9.63
N SER A 83 23.74 14.52 8.47
CA SER A 83 24.51 15.62 7.89
C SER A 83 24.51 16.85 8.78
N MET A 84 23.33 17.28 9.27
CA MET A 84 23.22 18.44 10.16
C MET A 84 24.05 18.27 11.44
N ASN A 85 23.96 17.10 12.10
CA ASN A 85 24.70 16.88 13.34
C ASN A 85 26.23 16.96 13.17
N SER A 86 26.73 16.56 11.99
CA SER A 86 28.17 16.64 11.68
C SER A 86 28.66 18.08 11.50
N VAL A 87 27.81 18.98 10.99
CA VAL A 87 28.14 20.41 10.85
C VAL A 87 28.17 21.08 12.23
N PHE A 88 27.15 20.84 13.07
CA PHE A 88 27.11 21.39 14.42
C PHE A 88 28.27 20.90 15.30
N SER A 89 28.68 19.63 15.16
CA SER A 89 29.79 19.08 15.94
C SER A 89 31.15 19.68 15.53
N ARG A 90 31.33 20.02 14.25
CA ARG A 90 32.55 20.71 13.78
C ARG A 90 32.67 22.11 14.34
N ASP A 91 31.57 22.85 14.38
CA ASP A 91 31.55 24.21 14.91
C ASP A 91 31.77 24.25 16.43
N LYS A 92 31.16 23.30 17.15
CA LYS A 92 31.32 23.19 18.61
C LYS A 92 32.74 22.83 19.03
N GLY A 93 33.47 22.04 18.24
CA GLY A 93 34.87 21.71 18.52
C GLY A 93 35.79 22.93 18.40
N LYS A 94 35.60 23.75 17.36
CA LYS A 94 36.42 24.93 17.09
C LYS A 94 36.37 25.98 18.23
N ASN A 95 35.22 26.17 18.87
CA ASN A 95 35.05 27.18 19.93
C ASN A 95 35.62 26.77 21.31
N ASN A 96 36.11 25.54 21.52
CA ASN A 96 36.71 25.14 22.79
C ASN A 96 38.25 25.19 22.78
N ASP A 97 38.86 25.51 21.63
CA ASP A 97 40.31 25.55 21.43
C ASP A 97 40.87 27.00 21.45
N ASP A 98 40.00 28.01 21.63
CA ASP A 98 40.32 29.44 21.81
C ASP A 98 40.14 29.86 23.29
#